data_AF-A0A0W0FTE9-F1
#
_entry.id   AF-A0A0W0FTE9-F1
#
_cell.length_a   1.000
_cell.length_b   1.000
_cell.length_c   1.000
_cell.angle_alpha   90.00
_cell.angle_beta   90.00
_cell.angle_gamma   90.00
#
_symmetry.space_group_name_H-M   'P 1'
#
loop_
_entity.id
_entity.type
_entity.pdbx_description
1 polymer ?
#
loop_
_entity_poly.entity_id
_entity_poly.type
_entity_poly.pdbx_seq_one_letter_code
_entity_poly.pdbx_strand_id
1 'polypeptide(L)'
;MHITASCHNSDHTTEPDTYTTYHYTYDHEEMIHHIERLCTLWHNPADKGDPDFLFKPIYVGLLWHLPLQQVSLPEKKHTKYLNRVLSFITNFSGHQCCLLTVEKLHSTLCHCTFMYLEGCSSLSSLSNFMSRFKGNKYLLFYPPHSVMADLNFWKEALSDLTFYCQLNPKGPIQDLRIYIDASTD
;
A
#
# COMPACT_ATOMS: atom_id res chain seq x y z
N MET A 1 -27.84 -7.31 27.25
CA MET A 1 -29.13 -6.59 27.14
C MET A 1 -28.92 -5.45 26.16
N HIS A 2 -29.54 -5.60 24.99
CA HIS A 2 -29.80 -4.62 23.92
C HIS A 2 -28.68 -3.75 23.33
N ILE A 3 -28.25 -4.21 22.16
CA ILE A 3 -27.87 -3.42 20.98
C ILE A 3 -29.01 -2.45 20.63
N THR A 4 -28.68 -1.21 20.28
CA THR A 4 -29.50 -0.40 19.36
C THR A 4 -28.59 0.29 18.34
N ALA A 5 -28.65 -0.21 17.11
CA ALA A 5 -28.26 0.52 15.92
C ALA A 5 -29.26 1.66 15.69
N SER A 6 -28.77 2.83 15.31
CA SER A 6 -29.62 3.88 14.75
C SER A 6 -29.11 4.22 13.36
N CYS A 7 -29.80 3.66 12.37
CA CYS A 7 -29.77 4.17 11.00
C CYS A 7 -30.47 5.53 11.01
N HIS A 8 -29.78 6.58 10.60
CA HIS A 8 -30.43 7.81 10.14
C HIS A 8 -30.37 7.83 8.62
N ASN A 9 -31.52 7.53 8.02
CA ASN A 9 -31.84 7.92 6.66
C ASN A 9 -32.20 9.40 6.72
N SER A 10 -31.40 10.25 6.11
CA SER A 10 -31.78 11.61 5.78
C SER A 10 -31.39 11.87 4.34
N ASP A 11 -32.43 11.92 3.49
CA ASP A 11 -32.39 12.50 2.17
C ASP A 11 -31.71 13.87 2.24
N HIS A 12 -30.52 13.98 1.64
CA HIS A 12 -29.89 15.25 1.35
C HIS A 12 -29.41 15.24 -0.10
N THR A 13 -30.28 15.84 -0.91
CA THR A 13 -29.95 16.84 -1.93
C THR A 13 -28.64 16.61 -2.67
N THR A 14 -28.75 16.16 -3.91
CA THR A 14 -27.70 16.14 -4.93
C THR A 14 -27.11 17.55 -5.10
N GLU A 15 -26.05 17.87 -4.36
CA GLU A 15 -25.18 18.99 -4.70
C GLU A 15 -24.44 18.63 -6.00
N PRO A 16 -24.41 19.54 -6.99
CA PRO A 16 -23.58 19.33 -8.17
C PRO A 16 -22.13 19.46 -7.73
N ASP A 17 -21.40 18.35 -7.74
CA ASP A 17 -19.95 18.34 -7.55
C ASP A 17 -19.31 19.27 -8.60
N THR A 18 -19.02 20.51 -8.22
CA THR A 18 -18.26 21.45 -9.04
C THR A 18 -16.78 21.08 -8.94
N TYR A 19 -16.39 19.95 -9.54
CA TYR A 19 -15.00 19.71 -9.85
C TYR A 19 -14.59 20.78 -10.87
N THR A 20 -13.78 21.76 -10.46
CA THR A 20 -13.09 22.63 -11.41
C THR A 20 -12.19 21.74 -12.27
N THR A 21 -12.63 21.48 -13.51
CA THR A 21 -11.84 20.75 -14.50
C THR A 21 -10.61 21.59 -14.82
N TYR A 22 -9.49 21.26 -14.18
CA TYR A 22 -8.19 21.82 -14.54
C TYR A 22 -7.85 21.33 -15.95
N HIS A 23 -7.71 22.27 -16.89
CA HIS A 23 -7.30 21.97 -18.25
C HIS A 23 -5.78 22.10 -18.33
N TYR A 24 -5.09 20.99 -18.56
CA TYR A 24 -3.66 21.01 -18.83
C TYR A 24 -3.42 21.57 -20.24
N THR A 25 -2.30 22.26 -20.45
CA THR A 25 -1.92 22.80 -21.76
C THR A 25 -1.29 21.76 -22.68
N TYR A 26 -1.03 20.57 -22.15
CA TYR A 26 -0.38 19.46 -22.84
C TYR A 26 -1.23 18.19 -22.69
N ASP A 27 -1.14 17.31 -23.67
CA ASP A 27 -1.81 16.01 -23.72
C ASP A 27 -0.81 14.85 -23.77
N HIS A 28 -1.33 13.62 -23.85
CA HIS A 28 -0.51 12.42 -23.95
C HIS A 28 0.35 12.42 -25.23
N GLU A 29 -0.16 12.93 -26.34
CA GLU A 29 0.54 12.96 -27.63
C GLU A 29 1.75 13.90 -27.59
N GLU A 30 1.58 15.11 -27.04
CA GLU A 30 2.68 16.07 -26.86
C GLU A 30 3.76 15.53 -25.92
N MET A 31 3.36 14.83 -24.84
CA MET A 31 4.29 14.19 -23.92
C MET A 31 5.13 13.10 -24.61
N ILE A 32 4.50 12.23 -25.41
CA ILE A 32 5.21 11.20 -26.19
C ILE A 32 6.14 11.85 -27.22
N HIS A 33 5.69 12.87 -27.94
CA HIS A 33 6.50 13.60 -28.91
C HIS A 33 7.80 14.16 -28.28
N HIS A 34 7.72 14.72 -27.07
CA HIS A 34 8.90 15.18 -26.35
C HIS A 34 9.84 14.05 -25.93
N ILE A 35 9.31 12.89 -25.54
CA ILE A 35 10.12 11.72 -25.16
C ILE A 35 10.83 11.12 -26.38
N GLU A 36 10.16 11.02 -27.54
CA GLU A 36 10.75 10.50 -28.77
C GLU A 36 12.00 11.28 -29.20
N ARG A 37 11.99 12.61 -28.99
CA ARG A 37 13.14 13.49 -29.26
C ARG A 37 14.36 13.19 -28.38
N LEU A 38 14.17 12.52 -27.25
CA LEU A 38 15.26 12.10 -26.37
C LEU A 38 15.92 10.80 -26.85
N CYS A 39 15.46 10.21 -27.96
CA CYS A 39 15.93 8.93 -28.49
C CYS A 39 15.90 7.81 -27.43
N THR A 40 14.99 7.91 -26.46
CA THR A 40 14.87 6.94 -25.38
C THR A 40 14.05 5.76 -25.86
N LEU A 41 14.55 4.54 -25.67
CA LEU A 41 13.80 3.32 -26.00
C LEU A 41 12.63 3.18 -25.03
N TRP A 42 11.46 3.68 -25.43
CA TRP A 42 10.24 3.54 -24.67
C TRP A 42 9.61 2.16 -24.94
N HIS A 43 8.90 1.63 -23.94
CA HIS A 43 8.12 0.42 -24.15
C HIS A 43 6.93 0.73 -25.06
N ASN A 44 6.52 -0.25 -25.87
CA ASN A 44 5.32 -0.10 -26.68
C ASN A 44 4.12 0.15 -25.74
N PRO A 45 3.33 1.23 -25.93
CA PRO A 45 2.16 1.51 -25.10
C PRO A 45 1.15 0.36 -25.06
N ALA A 46 1.08 -0.46 -26.11
CA ALA A 46 0.26 -1.66 -26.14
C ALA A 46 0.72 -2.75 -25.16
N ASP A 47 2.01 -2.79 -24.83
CA ASP A 47 2.62 -3.77 -23.94
C ASP A 47 2.75 -3.26 -22.49
N LYS A 48 3.03 -1.96 -22.32
CA LYS A 48 3.30 -1.36 -21.02
C LYS A 48 3.08 0.16 -21.03
N GLY A 49 2.13 0.60 -20.21
CA GLY A 49 1.76 2.00 -20.06
C GLY A 49 0.25 2.16 -20.13
N ASP A 50 -0.24 3.32 -19.72
CA ASP A 50 -1.63 3.71 -19.99
C ASP A 50 -1.67 4.35 -21.39
N PRO A 51 -2.72 4.12 -22.19
CA PRO A 51 -2.82 4.65 -23.54
C PRO A 51 -3.08 6.17 -23.59
N ASP A 52 -3.48 6.75 -22.46
CA ASP A 52 -3.83 8.17 -22.32
C ASP A 52 -3.70 8.60 -20.84
N PHE A 53 -3.88 9.89 -20.56
CA PHE A 53 -3.99 10.40 -19.20
C PHE A 53 -5.29 9.94 -18.53
N LEU A 54 -5.12 9.04 -17.57
CA LEU A 54 -6.23 8.53 -16.77
C LEU A 54 -6.39 9.35 -15.48
N PHE A 55 -7.64 9.57 -15.07
CA PHE A 55 -7.97 10.08 -13.74
C PHE A 55 -7.93 9.00 -12.65
N LYS A 56 -7.90 7.73 -13.06
CA LYS A 56 -7.81 6.56 -12.18
C LYS A 56 -6.64 5.61 -12.54
N PRO A 57 -5.38 6.10 -12.66
CA PRO A 57 -4.27 5.26 -13.11
C PRO A 57 -3.81 4.30 -12.00
N ILE A 58 -3.21 3.18 -12.41
CA ILE A 58 -2.44 2.33 -11.49
C ILE A 58 -0.96 2.69 -11.63
N TYR A 59 -0.43 3.38 -10.62
CA TYR A 59 0.96 3.83 -10.63
C TYR A 59 1.72 3.33 -9.39
N VAL A 60 2.92 2.77 -9.62
CA VAL A 60 3.70 2.01 -8.61
C VAL A 60 2.84 0.88 -7.98
N GLY A 61 1.83 0.45 -8.73
CA GLY A 61 0.88 -0.57 -8.33
C GLY A 61 -0.06 -0.17 -7.18
N LEU A 62 -0.29 1.12 -6.98
CA LEU A 62 -1.41 1.66 -6.22
C LEU A 62 -2.43 2.25 -7.20
N LEU A 63 -3.71 2.21 -6.85
CA LEU A 63 -4.77 2.87 -7.61
C LEU A 63 -4.89 4.31 -7.13
N TRP A 64 -4.69 5.25 -8.03
CA TRP A 64 -4.77 6.68 -7.73
C TRP A 64 -6.11 7.19 -8.23
N HIS A 65 -6.97 7.70 -7.35
CA HIS A 65 -8.21 8.35 -7.74
C HIS A 65 -8.01 9.87 -7.67
N LEU A 66 -7.48 10.46 -8.74
CA LEU A 66 -7.05 11.86 -8.75
C LEU A 66 -8.17 12.87 -8.43
N PRO A 67 -9.41 12.74 -8.96
CA PRO A 67 -10.49 13.69 -8.65
C PRO A 67 -10.88 13.73 -7.17
N LEU A 68 -10.85 12.58 -6.49
CA LEU A 68 -11.13 12.47 -5.06
C LEU A 68 -9.88 12.64 -4.20
N GLN A 69 -8.70 12.75 -4.83
CA GLN A 69 -7.41 12.79 -4.17
C GLN A 69 -7.21 11.59 -3.24
N GLN A 70 -7.54 10.39 -3.71
CA GLN A 70 -7.44 9.17 -2.90
C GLN A 70 -6.43 8.20 -3.51
N VAL A 71 -5.79 7.40 -2.66
CA VAL A 71 -4.93 6.30 -3.08
C VAL A 71 -5.37 5.03 -2.38
N SER A 72 -5.58 3.97 -3.16
CA SER A 72 -6.00 2.66 -2.63
C SER A 72 -5.20 1.52 -3.26
N LEU A 73 -5.33 0.31 -2.69
CA LEU A 73 -4.80 -0.89 -3.31
C LEU A 73 -5.77 -1.34 -4.41
N PRO A 74 -5.30 -1.67 -5.62
CA PRO A 74 -6.13 -2.35 -6.61
C PRO A 74 -6.65 -3.67 -6.03
N GLU A 75 -7.92 -3.99 -6.26
CA GLU A 75 -8.60 -5.18 -5.68
C GLU A 75 -7.79 -6.48 -5.89
N LYS A 76 -7.27 -6.68 -7.10
CA LYS A 76 -6.43 -7.85 -7.43
C LYS A 76 -5.18 -7.95 -6.54
N LYS A 77 -4.54 -6.81 -6.21
CA LYS A 77 -3.40 -6.79 -5.30
C LYS A 77 -3.85 -6.98 -3.85
N HIS A 78 -4.93 -6.34 -3.45
CA HIS A 78 -5.49 -6.47 -2.11
C HIS A 78 -5.76 -7.94 -1.75
N THR A 79 -6.54 -8.64 -2.60
CA THR A 79 -6.83 -10.07 -2.44
C THR A 79 -5.56 -10.92 -2.44
N LYS A 80 -4.59 -10.60 -3.31
CA LYS A 80 -3.30 -11.32 -3.35
C LYS A 80 -2.52 -11.15 -2.03
N TYR A 81 -2.52 -9.97 -1.44
CA TYR A 81 -1.79 -9.68 -0.21
C TYR A 81 -2.48 -10.27 1.01
N LEU A 82 -3.80 -10.13 1.12
CA LEU A 82 -4.60 -10.79 2.15
C LEU A 82 -4.42 -12.31 2.10
N ASN A 83 -4.51 -12.93 0.91
CA ASN A 83 -4.29 -14.37 0.76
C ASN A 83 -2.89 -14.79 1.18
N ARG A 84 -1.87 -13.95 0.95
CA ARG A 84 -0.50 -14.24 1.38
C ARG A 84 -0.37 -14.21 2.90
N VAL A 85 -1.02 -13.27 3.58
CA VAL A 85 -1.07 -13.21 5.06
C VAL A 85 -1.81 -14.42 5.60
N LEU A 86 -3.02 -14.70 5.11
CA LEU A 86 -3.83 -15.85 5.53
C LEU A 86 -3.08 -17.17 5.31
N SER A 87 -2.47 -17.37 4.14
CA SER A 87 -1.69 -18.57 3.84
C SER A 87 -0.52 -18.73 4.81
N PHE A 88 0.15 -17.64 5.17
CA PHE A 88 1.24 -17.70 6.13
C PHE A 88 0.74 -18.13 7.52
N ILE A 89 -0.33 -17.49 8.01
CA ILE A 89 -0.93 -17.82 9.32
C ILE A 89 -1.34 -19.30 9.35
N THR A 90 -2.08 -19.76 8.33
CA THR A 90 -2.57 -21.14 8.26
C THR A 90 -1.44 -22.16 8.17
N ASN A 91 -0.41 -21.90 7.36
CA ASN A 91 0.65 -22.88 7.13
C ASN A 91 1.71 -22.91 8.23
N PHE A 92 1.88 -21.81 8.99
CA PHE A 92 3.00 -21.66 9.93
C PHE A 92 2.58 -21.39 11.38
N SER A 93 1.28 -21.37 11.68
CA SER A 93 0.80 -21.42 13.07
C SER A 93 1.16 -22.77 13.69
N GLY A 94 2.26 -22.81 14.45
CA GLY A 94 2.79 -24.04 15.05
C GLY A 94 3.71 -24.84 14.14
N HIS A 95 4.09 -24.31 12.98
CA HIS A 95 5.04 -24.96 12.05
C HIS A 95 6.22 -24.04 11.72
N GLN A 96 7.33 -24.64 11.28
CA GLN A 96 8.52 -23.89 10.91
C GLN A 96 8.40 -23.34 9.49
N CYS A 97 8.98 -22.16 9.27
CA CYS A 97 9.08 -21.53 7.95
C CYS A 97 10.53 -21.22 7.60
N CYS A 98 10.83 -21.12 6.30
CA CYS A 98 12.14 -20.73 5.80
C CYS A 98 12.22 -19.21 5.54
N LEU A 99 13.44 -18.69 5.47
CA LEU A 99 13.71 -17.27 5.26
C LEU A 99 12.98 -16.69 4.05
N LEU A 100 13.00 -17.39 2.91
CA LEU A 100 12.38 -16.94 1.66
C LEU A 100 10.88 -16.65 1.82
N THR A 101 10.18 -17.44 2.63
CA THR A 101 8.75 -17.25 2.89
C THR A 101 8.53 -15.97 3.71
N VAL A 102 9.37 -15.75 4.72
CA VAL A 102 9.31 -14.55 5.57
C VAL A 102 9.65 -13.29 4.77
N GLU A 103 10.70 -13.32 3.95
CA GLU A 103 11.10 -12.19 3.10
C GLU A 103 10.01 -11.80 2.10
N LYS A 104 9.35 -12.79 1.48
CA LYS A 104 8.22 -12.56 0.56
C LYS A 104 7.05 -11.88 1.26
N LEU A 105 6.76 -12.30 2.50
CA LEU A 105 5.71 -11.69 3.31
C LEU A 105 6.10 -10.27 3.73
N HIS A 106 7.29 -10.09 4.29
CA HIS A 106 7.83 -8.80 4.70
C HIS A 106 7.82 -7.78 3.56
N SER A 107 8.29 -8.16 2.37
CA SER A 107 8.29 -7.28 1.19
C SER A 107 6.88 -6.88 0.76
N THR A 108 5.91 -7.79 0.93
CA THR A 108 4.51 -7.50 0.65
C THR A 108 3.97 -6.46 1.63
N LEU A 109 4.21 -6.65 2.93
CA LEU A 109 3.71 -5.76 3.98
C LEU A 109 4.40 -4.39 3.99
N CYS A 110 5.69 -4.33 3.67
CA CYS A 110 6.43 -3.08 3.46
C CYS A 110 5.86 -2.25 2.31
N HIS A 111 5.28 -2.89 1.28
CA HIS A 111 4.54 -2.15 0.28
C HIS A 111 3.18 -1.67 0.79
N CYS A 112 2.51 -2.44 1.65
CA CYS A 112 1.26 -2.02 2.27
C CYS A 112 1.43 -0.82 3.22
N THR A 113 2.58 -0.66 3.88
CA THR A 113 2.80 0.47 4.80
C THR A 113 2.76 1.85 4.15
N PHE A 114 2.87 1.95 2.82
CA PHE A 114 2.60 3.21 2.11
C PHE A 114 1.17 3.70 2.30
N MET A 115 0.23 2.80 2.57
CA MET A 115 -1.17 3.11 2.82
C MET A 115 -1.56 2.94 4.29
N TYR A 116 -1.07 1.90 4.94
CA TYR A 116 -1.39 1.57 6.33
C TYR A 116 -0.24 1.99 7.24
N LEU A 117 -0.14 3.29 7.55
CA LEU A 117 0.96 3.86 8.33
C LEU A 117 1.08 3.24 9.74
N GLU A 118 -0.04 2.89 10.35
CA GLU A 118 -0.08 2.19 11.65
C GLU A 118 0.61 0.82 11.59
N GLY A 119 0.67 0.20 10.41
CA GLY A 119 1.34 -1.07 10.20
C GLY A 119 2.88 -0.99 10.18
N CYS A 120 3.49 0.20 10.17
CA CYS A 120 4.94 0.32 10.15
C CYS A 120 5.63 -0.35 11.35
N SER A 121 5.06 -0.21 12.55
CA SER A 121 5.59 -0.79 13.79
C SER A 121 5.57 -2.32 13.78
N SER A 122 4.56 -2.91 13.13
CA SER A 122 4.40 -4.35 13.02
C SER A 122 5.47 -5.03 12.13
N LEU A 123 6.18 -4.27 11.29
CA LEU A 123 7.26 -4.81 10.46
C LEU A 123 8.51 -5.15 11.27
N SER A 124 8.68 -4.55 12.45
CA SER A 124 9.85 -4.77 13.30
C SER A 124 9.92 -6.21 13.80
N SER A 125 8.79 -6.84 14.13
CA SER A 125 8.79 -8.24 14.59
C SER A 125 9.23 -9.20 13.48
N LEU A 126 8.76 -8.97 12.24
CA LEU A 126 9.16 -9.73 11.06
C LEU A 126 10.64 -9.51 10.73
N SER A 127 11.13 -8.27 10.82
CA SER A 127 12.55 -7.95 10.63
C SER A 127 13.44 -8.66 11.65
N ASN A 128 13.06 -8.61 12.93
CA ASN A 128 13.74 -9.34 14.00
C ASN A 128 13.68 -10.86 13.81
N PHE A 129 12.59 -11.37 13.24
CA PHE A 129 12.48 -12.79 12.92
C PHE A 129 13.40 -13.19 11.77
N MET A 130 13.48 -12.38 10.70
CA MET A 130 14.39 -12.61 9.55
C MET A 130 15.86 -12.61 9.97
N SER A 131 16.26 -11.75 10.91
CA SER A 131 17.66 -11.69 11.36
C SER A 131 18.15 -12.99 11.99
N ARG A 132 17.26 -13.80 12.57
CA ARG A 132 17.60 -15.13 13.14
C ARG A 132 18.13 -16.12 12.10
N PHE A 133 17.75 -15.95 10.84
CA PHE A 133 18.20 -16.81 9.75
C PHE A 133 19.64 -16.49 9.32
N LYS A 134 20.19 -15.32 9.68
CA LYS A 134 21.55 -14.89 9.30
C LYS A 134 21.84 -15.06 7.79
N GLY A 135 20.83 -14.84 6.94
CA GLY A 135 20.92 -15.02 5.49
C GLY A 135 20.88 -16.48 5.00
N ASN A 136 20.79 -17.47 5.88
CA ASN A 136 20.74 -18.88 5.50
C ASN A 136 19.30 -19.31 5.15
N LYS A 137 19.06 -19.52 3.85
CA LYS A 137 17.78 -19.95 3.29
C LYS A 137 17.35 -21.37 3.64
N TYR A 138 18.25 -22.21 4.14
CA TYR A 138 17.98 -23.60 4.49
C TYR A 138 17.57 -23.78 5.95
N LEU A 139 17.74 -22.75 6.79
CA LEU A 139 17.27 -22.78 8.17
C LEU A 139 15.75 -22.66 8.22
N LEU A 140 15.17 -23.38 9.18
CA LEU A 140 13.74 -23.37 9.46
C LEU A 140 13.53 -22.94 10.91
N PHE A 141 12.70 -21.93 11.12
CA PHE A 141 12.35 -21.44 12.45
C PHE A 141 10.84 -21.31 12.63
N TYR A 142 10.40 -21.51 13.87
CA TYR A 142 9.02 -21.19 14.27
C TYR A 142 8.83 -19.68 14.33
N PRO A 143 7.77 -19.13 13.70
CA PRO A 143 7.39 -17.74 13.89
C PRO A 143 7.15 -17.43 15.37
N PRO A 144 7.77 -16.37 15.93
CA PRO A 144 7.46 -15.89 17.26
C PRO A 144 5.99 -15.48 17.40
N HIS A 145 5.46 -15.50 18.63
CA HIS A 145 4.10 -15.03 18.90
C HIS A 145 3.88 -13.57 18.46
N SER A 146 4.88 -12.70 18.60
CA SER A 146 4.81 -11.30 18.13
C SER A 146 4.56 -11.20 16.63
N VAL A 147 5.22 -12.03 15.82
CA VAL A 147 4.97 -12.09 14.37
C VAL A 147 3.53 -12.51 14.10
N MET A 148 3.02 -13.51 14.81
CA MET A 148 1.64 -13.96 14.61
C MET A 148 0.61 -12.90 15.02
N ALA A 149 0.86 -12.16 16.09
CA ALA A 149 0.02 -11.05 16.52
C ALA A 149 -0.03 -9.94 15.46
N ASP A 150 1.15 -9.53 14.94
CA ASP A 150 1.26 -8.52 13.89
C ASP A 150 0.57 -8.97 12.58
N LEU A 151 0.65 -10.25 12.23
CA LEU A 151 -0.06 -10.78 11.07
C LEU A 151 -1.58 -10.81 11.24
N ASN A 152 -2.09 -10.96 12.46
CA ASN A 152 -3.53 -10.82 12.71
C ASN A 152 -3.99 -9.38 12.52
N PHE A 153 -3.21 -8.39 12.97
CA PHE A 153 -3.46 -6.98 12.65
C PHE A 153 -3.51 -6.76 11.13
N TRP A 154 -2.52 -7.27 10.38
CA TRP A 154 -2.51 -7.13 8.92
C TRP A 154 -3.67 -7.82 8.23
N LYS A 155 -4.10 -8.98 8.74
CA LYS A 155 -5.30 -9.67 8.23
C LYS A 155 -6.53 -8.78 8.39
N GLU A 156 -6.72 -8.15 9.55
CA GLU A 156 -7.84 -7.25 9.81
C GLU A 156 -7.77 -6.01 8.91
N ALA A 157 -6.62 -5.34 8.87
CA ALA A 157 -6.39 -4.16 8.03
C ALA A 157 -6.61 -4.43 6.53
N LEU A 158 -6.16 -5.58 6.03
CA LEU A 158 -6.33 -6.01 4.64
C LEU A 158 -7.64 -6.78 4.41
N SER A 159 -8.55 -6.84 5.38
CA SER A 159 -9.91 -7.36 5.12
C SER A 159 -10.85 -6.25 4.65
N ASP A 160 -10.52 -4.99 4.94
CA ASP A 160 -11.26 -3.83 4.45
C ASP A 160 -10.84 -3.46 3.02
N LEU A 161 -11.57 -3.99 2.05
CA LEU A 161 -11.41 -3.68 0.62
C LEU A 161 -11.74 -2.22 0.26
N THR A 162 -12.41 -1.48 1.15
CA THR A 162 -12.83 -0.09 0.91
C THR A 162 -11.83 0.93 1.42
N PHE A 163 -10.76 0.47 2.09
CA PHE A 163 -9.75 1.34 2.64
C PHE A 163 -9.01 2.16 1.56
N TYR A 164 -8.86 3.44 1.82
CA TYR A 164 -8.08 4.37 1.02
C TYR A 164 -7.33 5.36 1.91
N CYS A 165 -6.22 5.88 1.39
CA CYS A 165 -5.50 7.01 1.98
C CYS A 165 -5.94 8.29 1.27
N GLN A 166 -6.41 9.27 2.04
CA GLN A 166 -6.72 10.61 1.52
C GLN A 166 -5.41 11.38 1.33
N LEU A 167 -5.17 11.86 0.11
CA LEU A 167 -4.07 12.77 -0.19
C LEU A 167 -4.47 14.15 0.33
N ASN A 168 -3.78 14.59 1.37
CA ASN A 168 -3.88 15.97 1.84
C ASN A 168 -2.78 16.80 1.18
N PRO A 169 -3.07 18.02 0.72
CA PRO A 169 -2.03 18.92 0.26
C PRO A 169 -1.01 19.12 1.37
N LYS A 170 0.28 19.09 1.01
CA LYS A 170 1.34 19.39 1.98
C LYS A 170 1.08 20.80 2.52
N GLY A 171 1.01 20.92 3.84
CA GLY A 171 0.93 22.22 4.50
C GLY A 171 2.14 23.10 4.16
N PRO A 172 2.12 24.37 4.57
CA PRO A 172 3.26 25.26 4.38
C PRO A 172 4.53 24.63 4.97
N ILE A 173 5.66 24.86 4.31
CA ILE A 173 6.98 24.40 4.77
C ILE A 173 7.21 24.95 6.18
N GLN A 174 7.43 24.05 7.12
CA GLN A 174 7.69 24.38 8.52
C GLN A 174 9.02 23.74 8.93
N ASP A 175 9.92 24.53 9.52
CA ASP A 175 11.10 24.03 10.22
C ASP A 175 10.65 23.49 11.59
N LEU A 176 10.44 22.18 11.66
CA LEU A 176 10.00 21.50 12.87
C LEU A 176 11.13 21.33 13.90
N ARG A 177 12.39 21.67 13.53
CA ARG A 177 13.58 21.47 14.38
C ARG A 177 13.62 20.11 15.06
N ILE A 178 13.25 19.06 14.31
CA ILE A 178 13.28 17.68 14.79
C ILE A 178 14.73 17.20 14.69
N TYR A 179 15.32 16.93 15.84
CA TYR A 179 16.61 16.27 15.95
C TYR A 179 16.35 14.80 16.32
N ILE A 180 16.87 13.88 15.52
CA ILE A 180 16.82 12.45 15.81
C ILE A 180 18.23 12.06 16.27
N ASP A 181 18.36 11.68 17.54
CA ASP A 181 19.59 11.07 18.03
C ASP A 181 19.54 9.57 17.78
N ALA A 182 20.58 9.07 17.10
CA ALA A 182 20.71 7.67 16.71
C ALA A 182 22.00 7.04 17.26
N SER A 183 22.55 7.59 18.35
CA SER A 183 23.65 6.93 19.06
C SER A 183 23.15 5.67 19.77
N THR A 184 23.75 4.54 19.44
CA THR A 184 23.71 3.31 20.23
C THR A 184 25.02 3.17 20.97
N ASP A 185 24.97 3.13 22.31
CA ASP A 185 26.06 2.65 23.17
C ASP A 185 26.29 1.13 22.99
#